data_AF-A0A517Q8R7-F1
#
_entry.id   AF-A0A517Q8R7-F1
#
_cell.length_a   1.000
_cell.length_b   1.000
_cell.length_c   1.000
_cell.angle_alpha   90.00
_cell.angle_beta   90.00
_cell.angle_gamma   90.00
#
_symmetry.space_group_name_H-M   'P 1'
#
loop_
_entity.id
_entity.type
_entity.pdbx_description
1 polymer ?
#
loop_
_entity_poly.entity_id
_entity_poly.type
_entity_poly.pdbx_seq_one_letter_code
_entity_poly.pdbx_strand_id
1 'polypeptide(L)'
;MEAVRPSSHAEENEMASYLDQGKVFACIMGQARDVLSPDREVAGSGACHILTDGVWAWPAFLSHYLRRYHVELPVELWEQAKRRAWTVPVDIDLAELSLE
;
A
#
# COMPACT_ATOMS: atom_id res chain seq x y z
N MET A 1 11.67 -12.35 6.10
CA MET A 1 10.50 -13.14 5.64
C MET A 1 9.53 -13.37 6.81
N GLU A 2 9.42 -12.38 7.71
CA GLU A 2 8.76 -12.52 9.02
C GLU A 2 7.38 -11.84 9.04
N ALA A 3 7.08 -11.03 8.00
CA ALA A 3 5.84 -10.27 7.88
C ALA A 3 4.76 -11.00 7.05
N VAL A 4 4.94 -12.26 6.64
CA VAL A 4 3.93 -13.00 5.84
C VAL A 4 3.03 -13.77 6.79
N ARG A 5 1.72 -13.54 6.73
CA ARG A 5 0.75 -14.26 7.57
C ARG A 5 0.28 -15.55 6.88
N PRO A 6 -0.03 -16.60 7.66
CA PRO A 6 -0.53 -17.86 7.11
C PRO A 6 -1.96 -17.77 6.58
N SER A 7 -2.72 -16.73 6.91
CA SER A 7 -4.10 -16.54 6.45
C SER A 7 -4.46 -15.07 6.31
N SER A 8 -5.44 -14.79 5.45
CA SER A 8 -5.93 -13.45 5.16
C SER A 8 -6.63 -12.80 6.36
N HIS A 9 -6.58 -11.46 6.44
CA HIS A 9 -7.44 -10.70 7.33
C HIS A 9 -8.86 -10.59 6.75
N ALA A 10 -9.90 -10.49 7.59
CA ALA A 10 -11.28 -10.41 7.11
C ALA A 10 -11.53 -9.15 6.24
N GLU A 11 -10.81 -8.06 6.54
CA GLU A 11 -10.94 -6.74 5.91
C GLU A 11 -9.82 -6.47 4.88
N GLU A 12 -9.15 -7.53 4.42
CA GLU A 12 -7.97 -7.40 3.58
C GLU A 12 -8.26 -6.84 2.19
N ASN A 13 -9.44 -7.15 1.64
CA ASN A 13 -9.85 -6.62 0.35
C ASN A 13 -10.11 -5.10 0.43
N GLU A 14 -10.76 -4.66 1.51
CA GLU A 14 -11.02 -3.27 1.82
C GLU A 14 -9.70 -2.51 2.03
N MET A 15 -8.76 -3.10 2.77
CA MET A 15 -7.45 -2.50 2.98
C MET A 15 -6.62 -2.45 1.70
N ALA A 16 -6.64 -3.49 0.89
CA ALA A 16 -5.93 -3.48 -0.39
C ALA A 16 -6.53 -2.44 -1.35
N SER A 17 -7.86 -2.27 -1.35
CA SER A 17 -8.55 -1.22 -2.09
C SER A 17 -8.19 0.18 -1.57
N TYR A 18 -8.10 0.36 -0.24
CA TYR A 18 -7.65 1.61 0.37
C TYR A 18 -6.23 1.99 -0.08
N LEU A 19 -5.32 1.01 -0.10
CA LEU A 19 -3.93 1.22 -0.56
C LEU A 19 -3.87 1.65 -2.03
N ASP A 20 -4.72 1.07 -2.88
CA ASP A 20 -4.79 1.42 -4.32
C ASP A 20 -5.36 2.83 -4.58
N GLN A 21 -6.17 3.35 -3.65
CA GLN A 21 -6.75 4.70 -3.73
C GLN A 21 -5.75 5.81 -3.35
N GLY A 22 -4.59 5.45 -2.80
CA GLY A 22 -3.58 6.40 -2.35
C GLY A 22 -3.18 7.40 -3.44
N LYS A 23 -2.95 8.65 -3.04
CA LYS A 23 -2.50 9.72 -3.96
C LYS A 23 -1.02 9.58 -4.23
N VAL A 24 -0.62 9.77 -5.48
CA VAL A 24 0.80 9.72 -5.85
C VAL A 24 1.53 10.87 -5.18
N PHE A 25 2.36 10.54 -4.20
CA PHE A 25 3.22 11.48 -3.49
C PHE A 25 4.57 11.63 -4.19
N ALA A 26 5.14 10.52 -4.68
CA ALA A 26 6.37 10.54 -5.46
C ALA A 26 6.30 9.60 -6.67
N CYS A 27 6.54 10.17 -7.86
CA CYS A 27 6.65 9.42 -9.10
C CYS A 27 8.05 8.84 -9.25
N ILE A 28 8.15 7.51 -9.23
CA ILE A 28 9.39 6.77 -9.45
C ILE A 28 9.31 6.04 -10.80
N MET A 29 10.31 6.27 -11.64
CA MET A 29 10.46 5.58 -12.92
C MET A 29 11.00 4.17 -12.70
N GLY A 30 10.40 3.18 -13.35
CA GLY A 30 10.80 1.78 -13.27
C GLY A 30 9.62 0.85 -13.06
N GLN A 31 9.93 -0.44 -12.97
CA GLN A 31 8.94 -1.48 -12.74
C GLN A 31 9.28 -2.29 -11.49
N ALA A 32 8.34 -2.34 -10.56
CA ALA A 32 8.49 -3.12 -9.33
C ALA A 32 8.45 -4.61 -9.64
N ARG A 33 9.46 -5.33 -9.13
CA ARG A 33 9.54 -6.79 -9.20
C ARG A 33 9.06 -7.38 -7.88
N ASP A 34 8.28 -8.44 -7.99
CA ASP A 34 7.82 -9.21 -6.85
C ASP A 34 9.00 -9.97 -6.25
N VAL A 35 9.48 -9.53 -5.09
CA VAL A 35 10.65 -10.12 -4.44
C VAL A 35 10.33 -11.40 -3.67
N LEU A 36 9.04 -11.67 -3.44
CA LEU A 36 8.57 -12.89 -2.80
C LEU A 36 8.18 -13.96 -3.83
N SER A 37 7.98 -13.58 -5.09
CA SER A 37 7.83 -14.51 -6.21
C SER A 37 9.19 -15.10 -6.62
N PRO A 38 9.32 -16.42 -6.75
CA PRO A 38 10.58 -17.06 -7.20
C PRO A 38 10.99 -16.60 -8.60
N ASP A 39 10.01 -16.28 -9.45
CA ASP A 39 10.22 -15.87 -10.84
C ASP A 39 10.46 -14.35 -10.99
N ARG A 40 10.41 -13.59 -9.88
CA ARG A 40 10.56 -12.12 -9.87
C ARG A 40 9.70 -11.42 -10.92
N GLU A 41 8.46 -11.87 -11.04
CA GLU A 41 7.49 -11.26 -11.94
C GLU A 41 7.14 -9.82 -11.54
N VAL A 42 6.30 -9.15 -12.32
CA VAL A 42 5.89 -7.76 -12.02
C VAL A 42 4.93 -7.76 -10.82
N ALA A 43 5.18 -6.91 -9.82
CA ALA A 43 4.29 -6.77 -8.67
C ALA A 43 3.13 -5.82 -8.99
N GLY A 44 1.88 -6.32 -8.96
CA GLY A 44 0.68 -5.53 -9.24
C GLY A 44 0.73 -4.83 -10.59
N SER A 45 0.44 -3.52 -10.62
CA SER A 45 0.58 -2.69 -11.83
C SER A 45 2.03 -2.47 -12.27
N GLY A 46 3.01 -2.86 -11.46
CA GLY A 46 4.42 -2.60 -11.67
C GLY A 46 4.85 -1.18 -11.30
N ALA A 47 3.93 -0.29 -10.89
CA ALA A 47 4.28 1.08 -10.54
C ALA A 47 5.14 1.14 -9.28
N CYS A 48 6.30 1.79 -9.36
CA CYS A 48 7.19 2.01 -8.21
C CYS A 48 6.83 3.26 -7.39
N HIS A 49 5.72 3.92 -7.68
CA HIS A 49 5.36 5.19 -7.05
C HIS A 49 5.17 5.05 -5.54
N ILE A 50 5.44 6.13 -4.81
CA ILE A 50 5.02 6.25 -3.42
C ILE A 50 3.65 6.90 -3.40
N LEU A 51 2.70 6.21 -2.79
CA LEU A 51 1.34 6.66 -2.54
C LEU A 51 1.20 7.16 -1.11
N THR A 52 0.19 8.00 -0.86
CA THR A 52 -0.14 8.50 0.47
C THR A 52 -1.64 8.69 0.67
N ASP A 53 -2.06 8.66 1.93
CA ASP A 53 -3.37 9.16 2.38
C ASP A 53 -3.28 10.49 3.16
N GLY A 54 -2.13 11.17 3.09
CA GLY A 54 -1.86 12.40 3.81
C GLY A 54 -1.29 12.20 5.21
N VAL A 55 -1.13 10.95 5.68
CA VAL A 55 -0.44 10.64 6.96
C VAL A 55 0.60 9.56 6.75
N TRP A 56 0.23 8.48 6.06
CA TRP A 56 1.13 7.37 5.75
C TRP A 56 1.60 7.45 4.31
N ALA A 57 2.81 6.96 4.06
CA ALA A 57 3.36 6.78 2.72
C ALA A 57 3.69 5.30 2.50
N TRP A 58 3.39 4.78 1.32
CA TRP A 58 3.66 3.38 0.97
C TRP A 58 3.93 3.18 -0.52
N PRO A 59 4.63 2.11 -0.93
CA PRO A 59 4.79 1.79 -2.33
C PRO A 59 3.47 1.39 -2.99
N ALA A 60 3.21 1.82 -4.22
CA ALA A 60 1.97 1.54 -4.96
C ALA A 60 1.70 0.05 -5.15
N PHE A 61 2.75 -0.78 -5.17
CA PHE A 61 2.63 -2.23 -5.26
C PHE A 61 2.34 -2.92 -3.91
N LEU A 62 2.24 -2.20 -2.79
CA LEU A 62 2.02 -2.83 -1.47
C LEU A 62 0.70 -3.61 -1.41
N SER A 63 -0.34 -3.13 -2.09
CA SER A 63 -1.62 -3.81 -2.18
C SER A 63 -1.52 -5.20 -2.85
N HIS A 64 -0.59 -5.38 -3.79
CA HIS A 64 -0.28 -6.68 -4.38
C HIS A 64 0.28 -7.64 -3.34
N TYR A 65 1.20 -7.17 -2.50
CA TYR A 65 1.77 -7.99 -1.44
C TYR A 65 0.74 -8.37 -0.38
N LEU A 66 -0.16 -7.45 -0.05
CA LEU A 66 -1.25 -7.74 0.87
C LEU A 66 -2.13 -8.85 0.28
N ARG A 67 -2.68 -8.66 -0.92
CA ARG A 67 -3.58 -9.63 -1.58
C ARG A 67 -2.96 -11.00 -1.80
N ARG A 68 -1.66 -11.05 -2.13
CA ARG A 68 -0.99 -12.29 -2.53
C ARG A 68 -0.31 -13.02 -1.39
N TYR A 69 0.22 -12.29 -0.41
CA TYR A 69 1.08 -12.83 0.64
C TYR A 69 0.61 -12.48 2.05
N HIS A 70 -0.54 -11.82 2.21
CA HIS A 70 -1.11 -11.44 3.51
C HIS A 70 -0.08 -10.72 4.40
N VAL A 71 0.69 -9.81 3.79
CA VAL A 71 1.77 -9.14 4.53
C VAL A 71 1.20 -8.34 5.70
N GLU A 72 1.88 -8.42 6.84
CA GLU A 72 1.56 -7.63 8.02
C GLU A 72 1.82 -6.16 7.73
N LEU A 73 0.83 -5.34 8.08
CA LEU A 73 0.91 -3.89 8.06
C LEU A 73 0.80 -3.36 9.49
N PRO A 74 1.38 -2.19 9.79
CA PRO A 74 1.22 -1.54 11.09
C PRO A 74 -0.25 -1.44 11.50
N VAL A 75 -0.54 -1.72 12.77
CA VAL A 75 -1.91 -1.71 13.30
C VAL A 75 -2.53 -0.32 13.17
N GLU A 76 -1.73 0.72 13.36
CA GLU A 76 -2.13 2.12 13.28
C GLU A 76 -2.64 2.49 11.88
N LEU A 77 -2.05 1.90 10.84
CA LEU A 77 -2.48 2.08 9.45
C LEU A 77 -3.86 1.43 9.21
N TRP A 78 -4.08 0.22 9.74
CA TRP A 78 -5.39 -0.44 9.69
C TRP A 78 -6.46 0.37 10.40
N GLU A 79 -6.19 0.82 11.62
CA GLU A 79 -7.13 1.62 12.38
C GLU A 79 -7.46 2.94 11.68
N GLN A 80 -6.47 3.58 11.06
CA GLN A 80 -6.68 4.79 10.28
C GLN A 80 -7.55 4.56 9.05
N ALA A 81 -7.25 3.53 8.25
CA ALA A 81 -8.04 3.19 7.08
C ALA A 81 -9.50 2.89 7.47
N LYS A 82 -9.69 2.15 8.58
CA LYS A 82 -11.01 1.84 9.13
C LYS A 82 -11.75 3.06 9.64
N ARG A 83 -11.09 3.99 10.35
CA ARG A 83 -11.67 5.29 10.77
C ARG A 83 -12.13 6.13 9.58
N ARG A 84 -11.46 5.97 8.43
CA ARG A 84 -11.80 6.66 7.17
C ARG A 84 -12.75 5.87 6.28
N ALA A 85 -13.37 4.81 6.81
CA ALA A 85 -14.25 3.92 6.06
C ALA A 85 -13.62 3.44 4.73
N TRP A 86 -12.33 3.11 4.76
CA TRP A 86 -11.57 2.58 3.63
C TRP A 86 -11.52 3.51 2.41
N THR A 87 -11.65 4.83 2.65
CA THR A 87 -11.60 5.86 1.61
C THR A 87 -10.46 6.84 1.87
N VAL A 88 -9.59 7.02 0.87
CA VAL A 88 -8.52 8.02 0.94
C VAL A 88 -9.09 9.42 0.66
N PRO A 89 -8.77 10.45 1.47
CA PRO A 89 -9.19 11.82 1.20
C PRO A 89 -8.79 12.30 -0.20
N VAL A 90 -9.66 13.08 -0.84
CA VAL A 90 -9.41 13.59 -2.20
C VAL A 90 -8.60 14.88 -2.19
N ASP A 91 -8.62 15.59 -1.07
CA ASP A 91 -8.11 16.93 -0.82
C ASP A 91 -6.82 16.92 0.01
N ILE A 92 -5.91 16.00 -0.31
CA ILE A 92 -4.59 15.94 0.33
C ILE A 92 -3.69 17.01 -0.29
N ASP A 93 -3.25 17.96 0.53
CA ASP A 93 -2.21 18.91 0.13
C ASP A 93 -0.84 18.22 0.16
N LEU A 94 -0.40 17.74 -1.00
CA LEU A 94 0.88 17.04 -1.14
C LEU A 94 2.09 17.96 -0.92
N ALA A 95 1.93 19.29 -1.03
CA ALA A 95 3.04 20.23 -0.87
C ALA A 95 3.42 20.45 0.61
N GLU A 96 2.48 20.23 1.53
CA GLU A 96 2.73 20.34 2.97
C GLU A 96 3.26 19.03 3.59
N LEU A 97 3.21 17.92 2.85
CA LEU A 97 3.73 16.64 3.32
C LEU A 97 5.26 16.65 3.30
N SER A 98 5.85 16.46 4.47
CA SER A 98 7.28 16.19 4.62
C SER A 98 7.49 14.75 5.05
N LEU A 99 8.51 14.10 4.49
CA LEU A 99 9.05 12.86 5.04
C LEU A 99 10.12 13.29 6.06
N GLU A 100 9.77 13.24 7.35
CA GLU A 100 10.74 13.40 8.44
C GLU A 100 11.60 12.14 8.64
#